data_AF-A0A1I2ACK8-F1
#
_entry.id   AF-A0A1I2ACK8-F1
#
_cell.length_a   1.000
_cell.length_b   1.000
_cell.length_c   1.000
_cell.angle_alpha   90.00
_cell.angle_beta   90.00
_cell.angle_gamma   90.00
#
_symmetry.space_group_name_H-M   'P 1'
#
loop_
_entity.id
_entity.type
_entity.pdbx_description
1 polymer ?
#
loop_
_entity_poly.entity_id
_entity_poly.type
_entity_poly.pdbx_seq_one_letter_code
_entity_poly.pdbx_strand_id
1 'polypeptide(L)'
;MPVRFSEPEPIRWSLGRAVGVLDPYRPFTVLREISVVAESEPATGFGHAVHTRGMIKFGRPDLIMGVPEAGIGEAAQILNQLAAMLADGHVLHPGRRLRVDGSRSLTAVPYEPGDRIPDVRLIGDGLLLTDEATG
;
A
#
# COMPACT_ATOMS: atom_id res chain seq x y z
N MET A 1 -21.69 9.55 16.92
CA MET A 1 -20.31 9.68 17.44
C MET A 1 -19.45 10.30 16.34
N PRO A 2 -18.80 11.45 16.55
CA PRO A 2 -17.86 11.98 15.56
C PRO A 2 -16.54 11.19 15.63
N VAL A 3 -16.07 10.73 14.48
CA VAL A 3 -14.74 10.11 14.31
C VAL A 3 -13.69 11.21 14.47
N ARG A 4 -12.77 11.06 15.43
CA ARG A 4 -11.60 11.94 15.56
C ARG A 4 -10.46 11.34 14.74
N PHE A 5 -9.94 12.10 13.79
CA PHE A 5 -8.68 11.78 13.12
C PHE A 5 -7.53 12.09 14.09
N SER A 6 -6.60 11.15 14.24
CA SER A 6 -5.33 11.38 14.93
C SER A 6 -4.51 12.39 14.13
N GLU A 7 -3.87 13.35 14.80
CA GLU A 7 -2.90 14.22 14.13
C GLU A 7 -1.79 13.36 13.50
N PRO A 8 -1.36 13.65 12.25
CA PRO A 8 -0.26 12.92 11.63
C PRO A 8 0.99 13.07 12.50
N GLU A 9 1.67 11.96 12.80
CA GLU A 9 2.93 12.06 13.53
C GLU A 9 3.92 12.97 12.78
N PRO A 10 4.63 13.86 13.49
CA PRO A 10 5.57 14.78 12.86
C PRO A 10 6.69 14.01 12.17
N ILE A 11 7.03 14.41 10.94
CA ILE A 11 8.12 13.82 10.14
C ILE A 11 9.42 13.89 10.97
N ARG A 12 9.88 12.71 11.40
CA ARG A 12 11.00 12.59 12.34
C ARG A 12 12.29 12.33 11.58
N TRP A 13 13.06 13.39 11.34
CA TRP A 13 14.43 13.27 10.85
C TRP A 13 15.32 12.65 11.95
N SER A 14 16.04 11.58 11.61
CA SER A 14 16.97 10.93 12.51
C SER A 14 18.40 11.30 12.15
N LEU A 15 19.16 11.82 13.12
CA LEU A 15 20.59 12.08 12.94
C LEU A 15 21.34 10.76 12.74
N GLY A 16 22.39 10.75 11.91
CA GLY A 16 23.18 9.53 11.67
C GLY A 16 23.71 8.86 12.94
N ARG A 17 24.11 9.65 13.94
CA ARG A 17 24.48 9.13 15.28
C ARG A 17 23.32 8.46 16.01
N ALA A 18 22.10 8.97 15.85
CA ALA A 18 20.90 8.41 16.47
C ALA A 18 20.51 7.10 15.78
N VAL A 19 20.84 6.94 14.48
CA VAL A 19 20.73 5.67 13.77
C VAL A 19 21.82 4.69 14.19
N GLY A 20 23.07 5.17 14.34
CA GLY A 20 24.22 4.33 14.69
C GLY A 20 24.20 3.72 16.09
N VAL A 21 23.33 4.20 16.99
CA VAL A 21 23.11 3.61 18.33
C VAL A 21 21.92 2.66 18.38
N LEU A 22 21.17 2.50 17.29
CA LEU A 22 20.07 1.55 17.24
C LEU A 22 20.66 0.14 17.25
N ASP A 23 20.09 -0.74 18.08
CA ASP A 23 20.53 -2.13 18.17
C ASP A 23 20.45 -2.78 16.78
N PRO A 24 21.57 -3.29 16.23
CA PRO A 24 21.58 -3.95 14.92
C PRO A 24 20.71 -5.21 14.89
N TYR A 25 20.41 -5.79 16.06
CA TYR A 25 19.53 -6.95 16.23
C TYR A 25 18.11 -6.58 16.66
N ARG A 26 17.76 -5.28 16.71
CA ARG A 26 16.38 -4.85 16.98
C ARG A 26 15.42 -5.52 15.98
N PRO A 27 14.16 -5.77 16.37
CA PRO A 27 13.18 -6.30 15.44
C PRO A 27 13.04 -5.38 14.22
N PHE A 28 13.34 -5.94 13.04
CA PHE A 28 13.02 -5.30 11.79
C PHE A 28 11.49 -5.31 11.66
N THR A 29 10.86 -4.13 11.69
CA THR A 29 9.41 -3.99 11.56
C THR A 29 9.09 -3.47 10.18
N VAL A 30 8.65 -4.38 9.31
CA VAL A 30 8.25 -4.13 7.92
C VAL A 30 7.43 -2.85 7.77
N LEU A 31 6.44 -2.66 8.65
CA LEU A 31 5.52 -1.51 8.63
C LEU A 31 6.20 -0.15 8.88
N ARG A 32 7.43 -0.11 9.43
CA ARG A 32 8.18 1.15 9.56
C ARG A 32 8.93 1.54 8.29
N GLU A 33 9.16 0.57 7.41
CA GLU A 33 10.00 0.75 6.22
C GLU A 33 9.19 0.89 4.93
N ILE A 34 7.87 0.63 5.01
CA ILE A 34 6.88 0.81 3.95
C ILE A 34 5.92 1.90 4.37
N SER A 35 5.67 2.85 3.47
CA SER A 35 4.63 3.85 3.64
C SER A 35 3.41 3.47 2.81
N VAL A 36 2.21 3.79 3.31
CA VAL A 36 0.99 3.78 2.50
C VAL A 36 0.61 5.23 2.21
N VAL A 37 0.46 5.55 0.93
CA VAL A 37 0.19 6.89 0.42
C VAL A 37 -1.18 6.88 -0.22
N ALA A 38 -2.00 7.88 0.07
CA ALA A 38 -3.24 8.14 -0.65
C ALA A 38 -3.09 9.44 -1.44
N GLU A 39 -3.27 9.37 -2.74
CA GLU A 39 -3.23 10.54 -3.62
C GLU A 39 -4.46 11.42 -3.36
N SER A 40 -4.23 12.73 -3.21
CA SER A 40 -5.28 13.68 -2.88
C SER A 40 -6.26 13.93 -4.02
N GLU A 41 -5.80 13.80 -5.27
CA GLU A 41 -6.63 14.03 -6.45
C GLU A 41 -7.20 12.69 -6.97
N PRO A 42 -8.53 12.57 -7.14
CA PRO A 42 -9.11 11.36 -7.70
C PRO A 42 -8.95 11.31 -9.22
N ALA A 43 -8.66 10.13 -9.75
CA ALA A 43 -8.69 9.85 -11.19
C ALA A 43 -10.09 9.38 -11.62
N THR A 44 -10.53 9.83 -12.80
CA THR A 44 -11.86 9.49 -13.34
C THR A 44 -12.02 7.98 -13.52
N GLY A 45 -13.06 7.41 -12.91
CA GLY A 45 -13.35 5.97 -12.98
C GLY A 45 -12.47 5.09 -12.09
N PHE A 46 -11.46 5.65 -11.42
CA PHE A 46 -10.55 4.93 -10.51
C PHE A 46 -10.70 5.39 -9.06
N GLY A 47 -11.04 6.66 -8.84
CA GLY A 47 -11.06 7.27 -7.51
C GLY A 47 -9.66 7.69 -7.06
N HIS A 48 -9.46 7.74 -5.75
CA HIS A 48 -8.17 8.03 -5.14
C HIS A 48 -7.27 6.79 -5.23
N ALA A 49 -6.05 7.00 -5.74
CA ALA A 49 -5.03 5.98 -5.71
C ALA A 49 -4.47 5.85 -4.29
N VAL A 50 -4.57 4.68 -3.71
CA VAL A 50 -3.91 4.32 -2.46
C VAL A 50 -2.84 3.29 -2.79
N HIS A 51 -1.59 3.54 -2.41
CA HIS A 51 -0.48 2.68 -2.78
C HIS A 51 0.58 2.53 -1.70
N THR A 52 1.29 1.40 -1.71
CA THR A 52 2.49 1.23 -0.89
C THR A 52 3.69 1.90 -1.54
N ARG A 53 4.68 2.27 -0.72
CA ARG A 53 5.99 2.70 -1.19
C ARG A 53 7.09 2.09 -0.34
N GLY A 54 8.10 1.56 -1.00
CA GLY A 54 9.28 0.97 -0.34
C GLY A 54 9.30 -0.56 -0.33
N MET A 55 8.33 -1.22 -0.98
CA MET A 55 8.30 -2.68 -1.11
C MET A 55 9.54 -3.24 -1.83
N ILE A 56 10.20 -2.42 -2.66
CA ILE A 56 11.46 -2.77 -3.32
C ILE A 56 12.57 -3.18 -2.36
N LYS A 57 12.59 -2.66 -1.11
CA LYS A 57 13.54 -3.07 -0.06
C LYS A 57 13.45 -4.57 0.27
N PHE A 58 12.31 -5.18 -0.03
CA PHE A 58 11.99 -6.59 0.19
C PHE A 58 12.03 -7.41 -1.10
N GLY A 59 12.40 -6.80 -2.24
CA GLY A 59 12.27 -7.43 -3.54
C GLY A 59 10.82 -7.80 -3.86
N ARG A 60 9.87 -6.93 -3.50
CA ARG A 60 8.43 -7.10 -3.71
C ARG A 60 7.86 -5.91 -4.49
N PRO A 61 6.83 -6.12 -5.32
CA PRO A 61 6.15 -5.03 -6.01
C PRO A 61 5.41 -4.15 -5.01
N ASP A 62 5.27 -2.86 -5.32
CA ASP A 62 4.34 -1.99 -4.59
C ASP A 62 2.89 -2.37 -4.94
N LEU A 63 1.97 -2.17 -4.01
CA LEU A 63 0.56 -2.54 -4.14
C LEU A 63 -0.29 -1.29 -4.32
N ILE A 64 -1.31 -1.34 -5.18
CA ILE A 64 -2.12 -0.19 -5.57
C ILE A 64 -3.61 -0.56 -5.52
N MET A 65 -4.44 0.35 -5.04
CA MET A 65 -5.91 0.28 -5.09
C MET A 65 -6.49 1.62 -5.56
N GLY A 66 -7.52 1.57 -6.40
CA GLY A 66 -8.38 2.71 -6.70
C GLY A 66 -9.65 2.63 -5.87
N VAL A 67 -9.94 3.67 -5.08
CA VAL A 67 -11.10 3.69 -4.17
C VAL A 67 -11.78 5.06 -4.12
N PRO A 68 -13.09 5.14 -3.84
CA PRO A 68 -13.71 6.40 -3.47
C PRO A 68 -13.09 6.95 -2.18
N GLU A 69 -13.23 8.26 -1.93
CA GLU A 69 -12.64 8.94 -0.77
C GLU A 69 -12.95 8.25 0.57
N ALA A 70 -14.21 7.84 0.75
CA ALA A 70 -14.66 7.12 1.95
C ALA A 70 -13.96 5.76 2.17
N GLY A 71 -13.38 5.17 1.12
CA GLY A 71 -12.69 3.87 1.15
C GLY A 71 -11.18 3.96 1.39
N ILE A 72 -10.59 5.15 1.47
CA ILE A 72 -9.13 5.32 1.63
C ILE A 72 -8.60 4.61 2.88
N GLY A 73 -9.31 4.75 4.01
CA GLY A 73 -8.90 4.14 5.28
C GLY A 73 -8.89 2.60 5.23
N GLU A 74 -9.92 1.99 4.65
CA GLU A 74 -10.01 0.55 4.45
C GLU A 74 -8.92 0.05 3.50
N ALA A 75 -8.75 0.71 2.35
CA ALA A 75 -7.69 0.38 1.40
C ALA A 75 -6.31 0.43 2.06
N ALA A 76 -6.02 1.45 2.87
CA ALA A 76 -4.75 1.57 3.56
C ALA A 76 -4.52 0.42 4.56
N GLN A 77 -5.55 -0.06 5.25
CA GLN A 77 -5.45 -1.21 6.14
C GLN A 77 -5.16 -2.50 5.38
N ILE A 78 -5.88 -2.73 4.27
CA ILE A 78 -5.68 -3.89 3.40
C ILE A 78 -4.25 -3.91 2.85
N LEU A 79 -3.79 -2.78 2.30
CA LEU A 79 -2.44 -2.67 1.74
C LEU A 79 -1.36 -2.88 2.80
N ASN A 80 -1.53 -2.35 4.01
CA ASN A 80 -0.58 -2.60 5.11
C ASN A 80 -0.51 -4.09 5.49
N GLN A 81 -1.65 -4.78 5.58
CA GLN A 81 -1.68 -6.21 5.89
C GLN A 81 -1.01 -7.05 4.80
N LEU A 82 -1.32 -6.76 3.52
CA LEU A 82 -0.71 -7.44 2.39
C LEU A 82 0.78 -7.15 2.29
N ALA A 83 1.20 -5.90 2.51
CA ALA A 83 2.62 -5.53 2.54
C ALA A 83 3.40 -6.29 3.61
N ALA A 84 2.83 -6.43 4.82
CA ALA A 84 3.40 -7.25 5.88
C ALA A 84 3.59 -8.71 5.44
N MET A 85 2.54 -9.33 4.89
CA MET A 85 2.61 -10.70 4.38
C MET A 85 3.68 -10.87 3.30
N LEU A 86 3.76 -9.96 2.32
CA LEU A 86 4.72 -10.06 1.23
C LEU A 86 6.16 -9.91 1.70
N ALA A 87 6.39 -9.02 2.68
CA ALA A 87 7.70 -8.84 3.29
C ALA A 87 8.14 -10.05 4.13
N ASP A 88 7.20 -10.77 4.74
CA ASP A 88 7.44 -12.05 5.43
C ASP A 88 7.72 -13.21 4.46
N GLY A 89 7.75 -12.94 3.15
CA GLY A 89 8.16 -13.87 2.12
C GLY A 89 7.00 -14.49 1.34
N HIS A 90 5.74 -14.19 1.67
CA HIS A 90 4.62 -14.61 0.84
C HIS A 90 4.70 -14.00 -0.56
N VAL A 91 4.18 -14.73 -1.55
CA VAL A 91 4.16 -14.30 -2.95
C VAL A 91 2.73 -14.16 -3.44
N LEU A 92 2.43 -12.98 -3.96
CA LEU A 92 1.20 -12.69 -4.66
C LEU A 92 1.47 -12.72 -6.17
N HIS A 93 0.89 -13.71 -6.85
CA HIS A 93 0.99 -13.81 -8.30
C HIS A 93 -0.14 -13.03 -8.96
N PRO A 94 0.11 -12.36 -10.10
CA PRO A 94 -0.96 -11.83 -10.94
C PRO A 94 -2.01 -12.90 -11.28
N GLY A 95 -3.27 -12.48 -11.39
CA GLY A 95 -4.44 -13.35 -11.57
C GLY A 95 -4.88 -14.08 -10.30
N ARG A 96 -4.12 -14.01 -9.19
CA ARG A 96 -4.51 -14.64 -7.93
C ARG A 96 -5.61 -13.82 -7.25
N ARG A 97 -6.67 -14.53 -6.83
CA ARG A 97 -7.74 -13.98 -6.01
C ARG A 97 -7.37 -14.02 -4.53
N LEU A 98 -7.59 -12.90 -3.86
CA LEU A 98 -7.38 -12.69 -2.43
C LEU A 98 -8.73 -12.48 -1.77
N ARG A 99 -8.98 -13.17 -0.66
CA ARG A 99 -10.15 -12.88 0.17
C ARG A 99 -9.76 -11.87 1.24
N VAL A 100 -10.45 -10.75 1.26
CA VAL A 100 -10.33 -9.69 2.26
C VAL A 100 -11.57 -9.72 3.13
N ASP A 101 -11.38 -9.70 4.45
CA ASP A 101 -12.44 -9.72 5.47
C ASP A 101 -13.48 -10.84 5.31
N GLY A 102 -13.08 -11.95 4.66
CA GLY A 102 -13.90 -13.15 4.50
C GLY A 102 -15.08 -13.03 3.51
N SER A 103 -15.33 -11.86 2.92
CA SER A 103 -16.46 -11.61 2.02
C SER A 103 -16.05 -10.99 0.68
N ARG A 104 -15.06 -10.10 0.68
CA ARG A 104 -14.59 -9.39 -0.51
C ARG A 104 -13.50 -10.19 -1.22
N SER A 105 -13.55 -10.20 -2.55
CA SER A 105 -12.52 -10.85 -3.37
C SER A 105 -11.81 -9.80 -4.21
N LEU A 106 -10.51 -9.63 -3.97
CA LEU A 106 -9.66 -8.79 -4.80
C LEU A 106 -8.84 -9.67 -5.75
N THR A 107 -8.62 -9.20 -6.96
CA THR A 107 -7.71 -9.82 -7.91
C THR A 107 -6.48 -8.93 -8.07
N ALA A 108 -5.30 -9.53 -7.97
CA ALA A 108 -4.05 -8.84 -8.26
C ALA A 108 -3.74 -8.92 -9.75
N VAL A 109 -3.50 -7.79 -10.41
CA VAL A 109 -3.06 -7.72 -11.80
C VAL A 109 -1.79 -6.85 -11.89
N PRO A 110 -0.97 -6.99 -12.95
CA PRO A 110 0.15 -6.09 -13.14
C PRO A 110 -0.35 -4.64 -13.18
N TYR A 111 0.34 -3.75 -12.48
CA TYR A 111 0.00 -2.33 -12.53
C TYR A 111 0.56 -1.71 -13.81
N GLU A 112 -0.34 -1.29 -14.68
CA GLU A 112 -0.02 -0.60 -15.94
C GLU A 112 -0.78 0.75 -15.95
N PRO A 113 -0.10 1.89 -15.72
CA PRO A 113 -0.73 3.19 -15.79
C PRO A 113 -1.20 3.51 -17.22
N GLY A 114 -2.30 4.25 -17.34
CA GLY A 114 -2.92 4.60 -18.60
C GLY A 114 -4.13 5.51 -18.41
N ASP A 115 -5.02 5.58 -19.41
CA ASP A 115 -6.13 6.54 -19.44
C ASP A 115 -7.06 6.49 -18.21
N ARG A 116 -7.18 5.31 -17.57
CA ARG A 116 -8.05 5.09 -16.41
C ARG A 116 -7.29 4.76 -15.13
N ILE A 117 -5.99 4.49 -15.19
CA ILE A 117 -5.18 4.10 -14.04
C ILE A 117 -4.11 5.18 -13.89
N PRO A 118 -4.16 6.01 -12.83
CA PRO A 118 -3.22 7.12 -12.68
C PRO A 118 -1.80 6.59 -12.51
N ASP A 119 -0.82 7.30 -13.05
CA ASP A 119 0.60 7.04 -12.82
C ASP A 119 1.03 7.57 -11.43
N VAL A 120 1.26 6.67 -10.49
CA VAL A 120 1.70 6.99 -9.12
C VAL A 120 3.22 7.03 -8.97
N ARG A 121 3.97 6.96 -10.07
CA ARG A 121 5.44 7.09 -10.14
C ARG A 121 6.16 6.16 -9.17
N LEU A 122 5.88 4.88 -9.29
CA LEU A 122 6.56 3.83 -8.54
C LEU A 122 8.05 3.81 -8.88
N ILE A 123 8.86 3.37 -7.92
CA ILE A 123 10.32 3.18 -8.12
C ILE A 123 10.60 1.84 -8.82
N GLY A 124 9.73 0.85 -8.63
CA GLY A 124 9.82 -0.47 -9.26
C GLY A 124 8.45 -0.96 -9.72
N ASP A 125 8.32 -2.28 -9.86
CA ASP A 125 7.08 -2.90 -10.33
C ASP A 125 5.92 -2.70 -9.34
N GLY A 126 4.70 -2.74 -9.88
CA GLY A 126 3.47 -2.62 -9.10
C GLY A 126 2.46 -3.73 -9.38
N LEU A 127 1.60 -4.01 -8.39
CA LEU A 127 0.39 -4.81 -8.55
C LEU A 127 -0.84 -3.98 -8.21
N LEU A 128 -1.77 -3.91 -9.15
CA LEU A 128 -3.09 -3.32 -8.94
C LEU A 128 -4.02 -4.38 -8.34
N LEU A 129 -4.71 -4.02 -7.26
CA LEU A 129 -5.75 -4.84 -6.64
C LEU A 129 -7.12 -4.29 -7.07
N THR A 130 -7.88 -5.10 -7.79
CA THR A 130 -9.21 -4.74 -8.30
C THR A 130 -10.29 -5.61 -7.67
N ASP A 131 -11.44 -5.03 -7.40
CA ASP A 131 -12.64 -5.79 -7.06
C ASP A 131 -13.23 -6.44 -8.33
N GLU A 132 -13.85 -7.61 -8.23
CA GLU A 132 -14.49 -8.26 -9.39
C GLU A 132 -15.79 -7.56 -9.86
N ALA A 133 -16.26 -6.52 -9.16
CA ALA A 133 -17.53 -5.87 -9.42
C ALA A 133 -17.53 -4.86 -10.60
N THR A 134 -16.50 -4.82 -11.45
CA THR A 134 -16.49 -3.94 -12.63
C THR A 134 -15.91 -4.65 -13.84
N GLY A 135 -16.62 -5.68 -14.29
CA GLY A 135 -16.65 -6.13 -15.68
C GLY A 135 -18.03 -5.84 -16.26
#